data_AF-A0A357N179-F1
#
_entry.id   AF-A0A357N179-F1
#
_cell.length_a   1.000
_cell.length_b   1.000
_cell.length_c   1.000
_cell.angle_alpha   90.00
_cell.angle_beta   90.00
_cell.angle_gamma   90.00
#
_symmetry.space_group_name_H-M   'P 1'
#
loop_
_entity.id
_entity.type
_entity.pdbx_description
1 polymer ?
#
loop_
_entity_poly.entity_id
_entity_poly.type
_entity_poly.pdbx_seq_one_letter_code
_entity_poly.pdbx_strand_id
1 'polypeptide(L)'
;MKSTTTTVLVAAGALLVGGIATAAFMKSGDKAPDALGAANPSESRLVDGSAADDGARGDAVDASAPRGLEYADVLKVDPLTEKQKAYATVIGTEPVRETSTTQTPHEVCEDVVVQERLPERDGNVGGTVVGAVVGGLLGNQVGGGNGRKAATAAGAVAGGFIGNQVDKRHVGGRVVNRTERQCHTETATSESSRVTGYNVTYRNEDGTTGTMRMASKPGTRIAMGTNDVVKGYNVTYRYDGAEKTVRMDNKPASDRLPVVDGQLVTQTAAAGDAAANRQ
;
A
#
# COMPACT_ATOMS: atom_id res chain seq x y z
N MET A 1 -16.25 -31.32 -30.36
CA MET A 1 -16.44 -29.86 -30.60
C MET A 1 -15.29 -29.12 -29.93
N LYS A 2 -14.77 -28.06 -30.56
CA LYS A 2 -13.51 -27.32 -30.29
C LYS A 2 -13.05 -27.24 -28.81
N SER A 3 -11.82 -27.67 -28.51
CA SER A 3 -11.07 -27.18 -27.36
C SER A 3 -10.53 -25.79 -27.67
N THR A 4 -11.09 -24.77 -27.01
CA THR A 4 -10.58 -23.40 -27.10
C THR A 4 -9.61 -23.18 -25.94
N THR A 5 -8.31 -23.37 -26.21
CA THR A 5 -7.24 -22.98 -25.30
C THR A 5 -7.26 -21.46 -25.14
N THR A 6 -7.74 -20.99 -23.98
CA THR A 6 -7.78 -19.56 -23.65
C THR A 6 -6.50 -19.21 -22.91
N THR A 7 -5.55 -18.64 -23.65
CA THR A 7 -4.29 -18.11 -23.10
C THR A 7 -4.59 -16.79 -22.40
N VAL A 8 -4.55 -16.76 -21.07
CA VAL A 8 -4.69 -15.53 -20.28
C VAL A 8 -3.33 -14.81 -20.28
N LEU A 9 -3.26 -13.71 -21.04
CA LEU A 9 -2.15 -12.76 -21.04
C LEU A 9 -2.15 -11.97 -19.72
N VAL A 10 -1.15 -12.20 -18.88
CA VAL A 10 -0.87 -11.38 -17.69
C VAL A 10 -0.18 -10.10 -18.17
N ALA A 11 -0.94 -9.02 -18.32
CA ALA A 11 -0.40 -7.69 -18.53
C ALA A 11 0.19 -7.17 -17.21
N ALA A 12 1.51 -7.27 -17.07
CA ALA A 12 2.25 -6.61 -15.99
C ALA A 12 2.23 -5.09 -16.23
N GLY A 13 1.28 -4.40 -15.59
CA GLY A 13 1.25 -2.95 -15.50
C GLY A 13 2.35 -2.46 -14.56
N ALA A 14 3.50 -2.07 -15.12
CA ALA A 14 4.52 -1.35 -14.37
C ALA A 14 4.09 0.12 -14.22
N LEU A 15 3.84 0.50 -12.97
CA LEU A 15 3.55 1.84 -12.49
C LEU A 15 4.63 2.85 -12.95
N LEU A 16 4.17 3.90 -13.63
CA LEU A 16 4.88 5.16 -13.82
C LEU A 16 5.27 5.73 -12.44
N VAL A 17 6.55 5.64 -12.09
CA VAL A 17 7.14 6.46 -11.04
C VAL A 17 7.37 7.85 -11.62
N GLY A 18 6.40 8.74 -11.38
CA GLY A 18 6.54 10.16 -11.63
C GLY A 18 7.63 10.74 -10.73
N GLY A 19 8.79 11.03 -11.31
CA GLY A 19 9.83 11.82 -10.68
C GLY A 19 9.35 13.25 -10.45
N ILE A 20 9.33 13.65 -9.18
CA ILE A 20 9.08 15.00 -8.71
C ILE A 20 10.17 15.94 -9.28
N ALA A 21 9.74 16.90 -10.10
CA ALA A 21 10.59 17.99 -10.58
C ALA A 21 10.86 18.98 -9.44
N THR A 22 12.12 19.16 -9.05
CA THR A 22 12.54 20.29 -8.22
C THR A 22 12.68 21.53 -9.11
N ALA A 23 11.69 22.42 -9.05
CA ALA A 23 11.77 23.74 -9.65
C ALA A 23 12.69 24.64 -8.80
N ALA A 24 13.85 25.00 -9.35
CA ALA A 24 14.64 26.11 -8.86
C ALA A 24 13.95 27.41 -9.30
N PHE A 25 13.35 28.12 -8.34
CA PHE A 25 12.72 29.41 -8.58
C PHE A 25 13.82 30.49 -8.68
N MET A 26 14.19 30.85 -9.91
CA MET A 26 14.86 32.12 -10.19
C MET A 26 13.81 33.23 -10.10
N LYS A 27 14.00 34.17 -9.18
CA LYS A 27 13.30 35.47 -9.21
C LYS A 27 14.33 36.55 -9.45
N SER A 28 14.34 37.01 -10.69
CA SER A 28 15.03 38.19 -11.20
C SER A 28 14.22 39.46 -10.92
N GLY A 29 14.99 40.56 -10.86
CA GLY A 29 14.55 41.93 -11.09
C GLY A 29 14.53 42.78 -9.82
N ASP A 30 15.02 44.01 -9.79
CA ASP A 30 15.80 44.83 -10.71
C ASP A 30 16.19 46.06 -9.86
N LYS A 31 17.40 46.61 -10.03
CA LYS A 31 17.77 48.04 -10.01
C LYS A 31 19.30 48.17 -9.93
N ALA A 32 19.89 48.49 -11.09
CA ALA A 32 21.24 49.03 -11.25
C ALA A 32 21.20 50.58 -11.17
N PRO A 33 22.30 51.33 -11.39
CA PRO A 33 23.73 51.04 -11.24
C PRO A 33 24.46 52.09 -10.36
N ASP A 34 25.59 51.72 -9.75
CA ASP A 34 26.61 52.71 -9.34
C ASP A 34 27.72 52.74 -10.39
N ALA A 35 27.83 53.88 -11.06
CA ALA A 35 28.91 54.19 -11.99
C ALA A 35 30.08 54.82 -11.21
N LEU A 36 31.24 54.19 -11.32
CA LEU A 36 32.53 54.78 -10.97
C LEU A 36 32.95 55.78 -12.05
N GLY A 37 33.31 57.00 -11.64
CA GLY A 37 33.81 58.03 -12.53
C GLY A 37 34.67 59.06 -11.82
N ALA A 38 35.99 58.95 -12.08
CA ALA A 38 36.99 60.03 -12.15
C ALA A 38 37.45 60.77 -10.89
N ALA A 39 38.75 61.12 -10.95
CA ALA A 39 39.61 61.68 -9.93
C ALA A 39 39.66 63.23 -9.96
N ASN A 40 39.87 63.82 -8.75
CA ASN A 40 40.72 64.98 -8.36
C ASN A 40 40.67 66.34 -9.12
N PRO A 41 41.20 67.46 -8.54
CA PRO A 41 41.29 67.93 -7.14
C PRO A 41 40.94 69.45 -7.02
N SER A 42 41.35 70.11 -5.91
CA SER A 42 41.32 71.57 -5.60
C SER A 42 39.99 72.03 -4.96
N GLU A 43 39.91 72.78 -3.86
CA GLU A 43 40.78 73.83 -3.31
C GLU A 43 40.60 73.98 -1.77
N SER A 44 41.66 74.41 -1.07
CA SER A 44 41.56 74.97 0.28
C SER A 44 41.00 76.40 0.23
N ARG A 45 40.09 76.75 1.15
CA ARG A 45 39.99 78.14 1.66
C ARG A 45 39.56 78.16 3.12
N LEU A 46 40.43 78.81 3.89
CA LEU A 46 40.26 79.28 5.26
C LEU A 46 39.17 80.35 5.31
N VAL A 47 38.30 80.34 6.33
CA VAL A 47 37.78 81.56 6.95
C VAL A 47 37.69 81.34 8.47
N ASP A 48 38.34 82.27 9.15
CA ASP A 48 38.45 82.53 10.59
C ASP A 48 37.12 83.04 11.19
N GLY A 49 36.88 82.80 12.47
CA GLY A 49 35.64 83.19 13.15
C GLY A 49 35.54 82.69 14.58
N SER A 50 36.28 83.35 15.47
CA SER A 50 36.27 83.20 16.93
C SER A 50 34.89 83.41 17.59
N ALA A 51 34.59 82.61 18.62
CA ALA A 51 33.78 83.04 19.77
C ALA A 51 33.90 82.07 20.95
N ALA A 52 34.45 82.62 22.05
CA ALA A 52 34.14 82.36 23.45
C ALA A 52 34.31 80.94 24.04
N ASP A 53 35.42 80.83 24.78
CA ASP A 53 35.51 80.27 26.13
C ASP A 53 34.20 80.35 26.94
N ASP A 54 33.78 79.22 27.52
CA ASP A 54 33.10 79.19 28.82
C ASP A 54 32.95 77.73 29.32
N GLY A 55 33.81 77.39 30.28
CA GLY A 55 33.40 76.52 31.39
C GLY A 55 33.69 75.03 31.22
N ALA A 56 34.90 74.65 31.59
CA ALA A 56 35.13 73.38 32.28
C ALA A 56 34.22 73.31 33.53
N ARG A 57 33.02 72.73 33.36
CA ARG A 57 32.33 72.11 34.49
C ARG A 57 33.01 70.78 34.68
N GLY A 58 33.79 70.68 35.76
CA GLY A 58 34.15 69.39 36.30
C GLY A 58 32.86 68.62 36.54
N ASP A 59 32.69 67.53 35.80
CA ASP A 59 31.70 66.50 36.09
C ASP A 59 32.09 65.87 37.43
N ALA A 60 31.75 66.57 38.51
CA ALA A 60 31.54 65.96 39.80
C ALA A 60 30.36 65.01 39.60
N VAL A 61 30.68 63.75 39.32
CA VAL A 61 29.76 62.63 39.40
C VAL A 61 29.08 62.70 40.77
N ASP A 62 27.81 63.14 40.74
CA ASP A 62 26.93 63.10 41.88
C ASP A 62 26.80 61.64 42.33
N ALA A 63 27.45 61.28 43.44
CA ALA A 63 27.39 59.96 44.05
C ALA A 63 25.98 59.61 44.60
N SER A 64 25.02 60.52 44.43
CA SER A 64 23.62 60.41 44.83
C SER A 64 22.67 60.14 43.67
N ALA A 65 23.14 60.11 42.41
CA ALA A 65 22.31 59.70 41.29
C ALA A 65 21.92 58.21 41.46
N PRO A 66 20.64 57.84 41.30
CA PRO A 66 20.26 56.44 41.30
C PRO A 66 21.09 55.73 40.23
N ARG A 67 21.92 54.77 40.66
CA ARG A 67 22.76 53.98 39.75
C ARG A 67 21.87 53.52 38.61
N GLY A 68 22.21 53.92 37.39
CA GLY A 68 21.48 53.48 36.20
C GLY A 68 21.34 51.97 36.23
N LEU A 69 20.24 51.43 35.71
CA LEU A 69 20.07 49.99 35.60
C LEU A 69 21.27 49.43 34.83
N GLU A 70 22.08 48.62 35.51
CA GLU A 70 23.23 47.98 34.91
C GLU A 70 22.78 46.73 34.17
N TYR A 71 23.47 46.40 33.08
CA TYR A 71 23.13 45.26 32.24
C TYR A 71 24.37 44.45 31.90
N ALA A 72 24.19 43.13 31.90
CA ALA A 72 25.14 42.17 31.36
C ALA A 72 24.73 41.79 29.94
N ASP A 73 25.69 41.73 29.01
CA ASP A 73 25.46 41.23 27.65
C ASP A 73 25.44 39.70 27.65
N VAL A 74 24.40 39.08 27.10
CA VAL A 74 24.31 37.63 26.92
C VAL A 74 25.13 37.22 25.70
N LEU A 75 26.09 36.33 25.90
CA LEU A 75 26.97 35.83 24.84
C LEU A 75 26.50 34.48 24.29
N LYS A 76 26.02 33.58 25.16
CA LYS A 76 25.63 32.21 24.78
C LYS A 76 24.50 31.69 25.67
N VAL A 77 23.58 30.93 25.07
CA VAL A 77 22.48 30.26 25.77
C VAL A 77 22.46 28.78 25.39
N ASP A 78 22.91 27.92 26.29
CA ASP A 78 22.91 26.47 26.11
C ASP A 78 21.75 25.83 26.90
N PRO A 79 20.79 25.14 26.24
CA PRO A 79 19.73 24.44 26.96
C PRO A 79 20.28 23.24 27.73
N LEU A 80 19.82 23.07 28.97
CA LEU A 80 20.07 21.90 29.79
C LEU A 80 18.93 20.91 29.59
N THR A 81 19.17 19.86 28.81
CA THR A 81 18.16 18.82 28.54
C THR A 81 18.35 17.59 29.42
N GLU A 82 17.23 16.95 29.77
CA GLU A 82 17.20 15.68 30.48
C GLU A 82 16.31 14.69 29.73
N LYS A 83 16.78 13.45 29.60
CA LYS A 83 16.02 12.36 28.99
C LYS A 83 14.89 11.91 29.90
N GLN A 84 13.66 12.05 29.43
CA GLN A 84 12.47 11.53 30.11
C GLN A 84 11.74 10.53 29.22
N LYS A 85 10.96 9.64 29.85
CA LYS A 85 10.15 8.66 29.12
C LYS A 85 8.96 9.39 28.48
N ALA A 86 8.83 9.25 27.17
CA ALA A 86 7.71 9.81 26.43
C ALA A 86 6.61 8.76 26.28
N TYR A 87 5.37 9.19 26.46
CA TYR A 87 4.19 8.35 26.30
C TYR A 87 3.18 9.00 25.36
N ALA A 88 2.43 8.17 24.64
CA ALA A 88 1.30 8.61 23.84
C ALA A 88 0.03 7.88 24.27
N THR A 89 -1.10 8.59 24.27
CA THR A 89 -2.42 8.02 24.56
C THR A 89 -3.02 7.44 23.30
N VAL A 90 -3.52 6.21 23.37
CA VAL A 90 -4.18 5.57 22.23
C VAL A 90 -5.59 6.11 22.09
N ILE A 91 -5.91 6.61 20.91
CA ILE A 91 -7.24 7.16 20.58
C ILE A 91 -8.00 6.31 19.55
N GLY A 92 -7.31 5.43 18.81
CA GLY A 92 -7.95 4.53 17.85
C GLY A 92 -7.13 3.27 17.59
N THR A 93 -7.81 2.15 17.39
CA THR A 93 -7.19 0.84 17.10
C THR A 93 -7.95 0.12 16.00
N GLU A 94 -7.37 0.00 14.82
CA GLU A 94 -7.97 -0.68 13.67
C GLU A 94 -7.22 -1.98 13.38
N PRO A 95 -7.88 -3.16 13.45
CA PRO A 95 -7.24 -4.43 13.13
C PRO A 95 -6.99 -4.55 11.63
N VAL A 96 -5.79 -5.00 11.27
CA VAL A 96 -5.43 -5.27 9.88
C VAL A 96 -5.52 -6.77 9.65
N ARG A 97 -6.37 -7.15 8.70
CA ARG A 97 -6.65 -8.55 8.37
C ARG A 97 -5.98 -8.93 7.07
N GLU A 98 -5.48 -10.16 7.03
CA GLU A 98 -4.99 -10.82 5.83
C GLU A 98 -5.89 -12.01 5.55
N THR A 99 -6.38 -12.10 4.31
CA THR A 99 -7.19 -13.23 3.83
C THR A 99 -6.33 -14.10 2.95
N SER A 100 -6.29 -15.39 3.24
CA SER A 100 -5.65 -16.41 2.42
C SER A 100 -6.72 -17.30 1.81
N THR A 101 -6.66 -17.45 0.49
CA THR A 101 -7.56 -18.31 -0.28
C THR A 101 -6.78 -19.53 -0.74
N THR A 102 -7.27 -20.72 -0.38
CA THR A 102 -6.69 -21.99 -0.82
C THR A 102 -7.69 -22.72 -1.71
N GLN A 103 -7.23 -23.18 -2.87
CA GLN A 103 -8.01 -23.98 -3.80
C GLN A 103 -7.54 -25.44 -3.72
N THR A 104 -8.46 -26.36 -3.46
CA THR A 104 -8.16 -27.78 -3.36
C THR A 104 -8.98 -28.54 -4.40
N PRO A 105 -8.34 -29.15 -5.42
CA PRO A 105 -9.04 -30.01 -6.37
C PRO A 105 -9.44 -31.30 -5.65
N HIS A 106 -10.68 -31.72 -5.85
CA HIS A 106 -11.17 -33.03 -5.43
C HIS A 106 -11.91 -33.68 -6.59
N GLU A 107 -11.77 -35.00 -6.70
CA GLU A 107 -12.43 -35.76 -7.74
C GLU A 107 -13.82 -36.18 -7.25
N VAL A 108 -14.84 -35.77 -8.00
CA VAL A 108 -16.23 -36.15 -7.77
C VAL A 108 -16.60 -37.17 -8.83
N CYS A 109 -16.98 -38.37 -8.41
CA CYS A 109 -17.41 -39.44 -9.30
C CYS A 109 -18.91 -39.69 -9.14
N GLU A 110 -19.64 -39.68 -10.25
CA GLU A 110 -21.05 -40.03 -10.32
C GLU A 110 -21.29 -41.23 -11.25
N ASP A 111 -22.21 -42.10 -10.85
CA ASP A 111 -22.64 -43.23 -11.67
C ASP A 111 -23.78 -42.75 -12.59
N VAL A 112 -23.47 -42.55 -13.88
CA VAL A 112 -24.41 -42.12 -14.90
C VAL A 112 -24.85 -43.31 -15.75
N VAL A 113 -26.17 -43.43 -15.98
CA VAL A 113 -26.72 -44.47 -16.85
C VAL A 113 -26.65 -43.99 -18.30
N VAL A 114 -25.69 -44.51 -19.05
CA VAL A 114 -25.55 -44.24 -20.48
C VAL A 114 -26.30 -45.29 -21.29
N GLN A 115 -26.96 -44.84 -22.36
CA GLN A 115 -27.63 -45.71 -23.31
C GLN A 115 -26.63 -46.09 -24.41
N GLU A 116 -26.04 -47.27 -24.31
CA GLU A 116 -25.14 -47.79 -25.33
C GLU A 116 -25.95 -48.68 -26.28
N ARG A 117 -25.87 -48.39 -27.59
CA ARG A 117 -26.38 -49.29 -28.62
C ARG A 117 -25.28 -50.29 -28.91
N LEU A 118 -25.45 -51.54 -28.47
CA LEU A 118 -24.51 -52.61 -28.78
C LEU A 118 -24.34 -52.72 -30.30
N PRO A 119 -23.12 -52.95 -30.81
CA PRO A 119 -22.92 -53.23 -32.22
C PRO A 119 -23.76 -54.46 -32.58
N GLU A 120 -24.60 -54.30 -33.60
CA GLU A 120 -25.36 -55.39 -34.20
C GLU A 120 -24.35 -56.52 -34.47
N ARG A 121 -24.52 -57.67 -33.82
CA ARG A 121 -23.84 -58.87 -34.28
C ARG A 121 -24.44 -59.14 -35.64
N ASP A 122 -23.74 -58.71 -36.70
CA ASP A 122 -24.08 -59.03 -38.08
C ASP A 122 -24.49 -60.49 -38.12
N GLY A 123 -25.80 -60.69 -38.22
CA GLY A 123 -26.44 -61.99 -38.20
C GLY A 123 -26.07 -62.67 -39.49
N ASN A 124 -24.89 -63.28 -39.51
CA ASN A 124 -24.47 -64.31 -40.44
C ASN A 124 -25.07 -64.16 -41.84
N VAL A 125 -24.66 -63.11 -42.58
CA VAL A 125 -24.95 -62.99 -44.02
C VAL A 125 -24.45 -64.24 -44.77
N GLY A 126 -23.54 -65.03 -44.17
CA GLY A 126 -23.12 -66.34 -44.65
C GLY A 126 -24.22 -67.43 -44.67
N GLY A 127 -25.24 -67.36 -43.81
CA GLY A 127 -26.30 -68.38 -43.75
C GLY A 127 -27.28 -68.31 -44.92
N THR A 128 -27.64 -67.09 -45.34
CA THR A 128 -28.64 -66.85 -46.39
C THR A 128 -28.07 -67.13 -47.78
N VAL A 129 -26.77 -66.88 -47.99
CA VAL A 129 -26.10 -67.19 -49.26
C VAL A 129 -25.93 -68.71 -49.45
N VAL A 130 -25.62 -69.46 -48.38
CA VAL A 130 -25.46 -70.93 -48.46
C VAL A 130 -26.81 -71.63 -48.73
N GLY A 131 -27.91 -71.17 -48.12
CA GLY A 131 -29.24 -71.75 -48.35
C GLY A 131 -29.71 -71.64 -49.81
N ALA A 132 -29.40 -70.53 -50.49
CA ALA A 132 -29.73 -70.34 -51.90
C ALA A 132 -28.93 -71.28 -52.82
N VAL A 133 -27.65 -71.52 -52.51
CA VAL A 133 -26.80 -72.42 -53.30
C VAL A 133 -27.22 -73.88 -53.12
N VAL A 134 -27.50 -74.31 -51.89
CA VAL A 134 -27.94 -75.69 -51.59
C VAL A 134 -29.34 -75.95 -52.16
N GLY A 135 -30.27 -75.00 -52.05
CA GLY A 135 -31.61 -75.12 -52.65
C GLY A 135 -31.60 -75.12 -54.18
N GLY A 136 -30.74 -74.31 -54.80
CA GLY A 136 -30.58 -74.28 -56.26
C GLY A 136 -29.95 -75.55 -56.84
N LEU A 137 -29.02 -76.18 -56.11
CA LEU A 137 -28.36 -77.42 -56.55
C LEU A 137 -29.25 -78.67 -56.36
N LEU A 138 -30.04 -78.74 -55.29
CA LEU A 138 -30.97 -79.84 -55.06
C LEU A 138 -32.19 -79.77 -55.99
N GLY A 139 -32.68 -78.56 -56.33
CA GLY A 139 -33.80 -78.37 -57.26
C GLY A 139 -33.51 -78.81 -58.71
N ASN A 140 -32.23 -78.88 -59.11
CA ASN A 140 -31.83 -79.28 -60.46
C ASN A 140 -31.85 -80.82 -60.69
N GLN A 141 -31.96 -81.62 -59.62
CA GLN A 141 -31.91 -83.08 -59.71
C GLN A 141 -33.28 -83.76 -59.81
N VAL A 142 -34.38 -83.04 -59.53
CA VAL A 142 -35.75 -83.58 -59.54
C VAL A 142 -36.51 -83.09 -60.77
N GLY A 143 -36.34 -83.76 -61.90
CA GLY A 143 -37.14 -83.52 -63.12
C GLY A 143 -36.36 -83.84 -64.39
N GLY A 144 -37.02 -84.16 -65.51
CA GLY A 144 -36.38 -84.39 -66.82
C GLY A 144 -36.82 -83.33 -67.83
N GLY A 145 -35.93 -82.91 -68.74
CA GLY A 145 -36.24 -82.00 -69.85
C GLY A 145 -36.34 -80.50 -69.47
N ASN A 146 -36.96 -79.70 -70.34
CA ASN A 146 -37.08 -78.23 -70.25
C ASN A 146 -37.74 -77.71 -68.95
N GLY A 147 -38.38 -78.59 -68.16
CA GLY A 147 -38.92 -78.27 -66.84
C GLY A 147 -37.86 -77.92 -65.78
N ARG A 148 -36.60 -78.38 -65.94
CA ARG A 148 -35.51 -78.09 -64.99
C ARG A 148 -35.20 -76.60 -64.88
N LYS A 149 -35.18 -75.89 -66.03
CA LYS A 149 -34.85 -74.46 -66.07
C LYS A 149 -35.92 -73.61 -65.39
N ALA A 150 -37.20 -74.00 -65.53
CA ALA A 150 -38.31 -73.30 -64.89
C ALA A 150 -38.34 -73.53 -63.37
N ALA A 151 -38.07 -74.74 -62.90
CA ALA A 151 -38.07 -75.07 -61.47
C ALA A 151 -36.97 -74.35 -60.69
N THR A 152 -35.74 -74.27 -61.24
CA THR A 152 -34.63 -73.53 -60.61
C THR A 152 -34.91 -72.03 -60.56
N ALA A 153 -35.48 -71.45 -61.62
CA ALA A 153 -35.87 -70.04 -61.64
C ALA A 153 -36.99 -69.75 -60.62
N ALA A 154 -37.98 -70.64 -60.49
CA ALA A 154 -39.06 -70.50 -59.51
C ALA A 154 -38.55 -70.61 -58.06
N GLY A 155 -37.63 -71.54 -57.78
CA GLY A 155 -37.03 -71.73 -56.44
C GLY A 155 -36.20 -70.53 -55.98
N ALA A 156 -35.45 -69.90 -56.88
CA ALA A 156 -34.67 -68.70 -56.57
C ALA A 156 -35.56 -67.48 -56.27
N VAL A 157 -36.66 -67.31 -57.02
CA VAL A 157 -37.60 -66.20 -56.83
C VAL A 157 -38.41 -66.41 -55.54
N ALA A 158 -38.84 -67.63 -55.23
CA ALA A 158 -39.51 -67.95 -53.97
C ALA A 158 -38.59 -67.79 -52.74
N GLY A 159 -37.32 -68.17 -52.86
CA GLY A 159 -36.32 -67.97 -51.81
C GLY A 159 -36.00 -66.48 -51.56
N GLY A 160 -35.99 -65.65 -52.62
CA GLY A 160 -35.74 -64.22 -52.52
C GLY A 160 -36.86 -63.42 -51.83
N PHE A 161 -38.12 -63.83 -52.00
CA PHE A 161 -39.26 -63.12 -51.39
C PHE A 161 -39.34 -63.32 -49.87
N ILE A 162 -38.93 -64.48 -49.35
CA ILE A 162 -38.93 -64.75 -47.90
C ILE A 162 -37.79 -63.98 -47.19
N GLY A 163 -36.67 -63.74 -47.87
CA GLY A 163 -35.52 -63.00 -47.31
C GLY A 163 -35.83 -61.54 -46.98
N ASN A 164 -36.56 -60.84 -47.85
CA ASN A 164 -36.88 -59.41 -47.69
C ASN A 164 -37.81 -59.09 -46.50
N GLN A 165 -38.47 -60.11 -45.92
CA GLN A 165 -39.34 -59.93 -44.77
C GLN A 165 -38.66 -60.20 -43.43
N VAL A 166 -37.48 -60.84 -43.46
CA VAL A 166 -36.62 -61.04 -42.28
C VAL A 166 -35.78 -59.79 -42.01
N ASP A 167 -35.30 -59.10 -43.05
CA ASP A 167 -34.55 -57.84 -42.89
C ASP A 167 -35.40 -56.70 -42.34
N LYS A 168 -36.70 -56.65 -42.65
CA LYS A 168 -37.61 -55.59 -42.17
C LYS A 168 -37.96 -55.67 -40.67
N ARG A 169 -37.52 -56.73 -39.98
CA ARG A 169 -37.69 -56.88 -38.52
C ARG A 169 -36.38 -56.80 -37.74
N HIS A 170 -35.28 -56.38 -38.37
CA HIS A 170 -34.11 -55.94 -37.62
C HIS A 170 -34.42 -54.57 -37.01
N VAL A 171 -35.13 -54.60 -35.88
CA VAL A 171 -35.19 -53.49 -34.93
C VAL A 171 -33.78 -53.33 -34.40
N GLY A 172 -33.10 -52.28 -34.89
CA GLY A 172 -31.71 -51.98 -34.58
C GLY A 172 -31.41 -52.11 -33.08
N GLY A 173 -30.23 -52.68 -32.82
CA GLY A 173 -29.67 -53.12 -31.55
C GLY A 173 -30.41 -52.70 -30.27
N ARG A 174 -30.72 -53.69 -29.43
CA ARG A 174 -31.23 -53.48 -28.06
C ARG A 174 -30.44 -52.36 -27.39
N VAL A 175 -31.13 -51.26 -27.08
CA VAL A 175 -30.59 -50.22 -26.22
C VAL A 175 -30.42 -50.85 -24.85
N VAL A 176 -29.18 -50.98 -24.40
CA VAL A 176 -28.87 -51.43 -23.05
C VAL A 176 -28.44 -50.24 -22.23
N ASN A 177 -28.99 -50.17 -21.01
CA ASN A 177 -28.54 -49.23 -20.02
C ASN A 177 -27.25 -49.79 -19.42
N ARG A 178 -26.16 -49.03 -19.54
CA ARG A 178 -24.88 -49.33 -18.90
C ARG A 178 -24.60 -48.22 -17.89
N THR A 179 -24.33 -48.59 -16.66
CA THR A 179 -23.83 -47.63 -15.67
C THR A 179 -22.36 -47.37 -15.95
N GLU A 180 -22.03 -46.13 -16.26
CA GLU A 180 -20.66 -45.65 -16.43
C GLU A 180 -20.33 -44.70 -15.27
N ARG A 181 -19.15 -44.89 -14.66
CA ARG A 181 -18.66 -44.01 -13.61
C ARG A 181 -17.94 -42.84 -14.26
N GLN A 182 -18.57 -41.67 -14.24
CA GLN A 182 -17.98 -40.44 -14.74
C GLN A 182 -17.36 -39.69 -13.56
N CYS A 183 -16.07 -39.41 -13.64
CA CYS A 183 -15.37 -38.61 -12.64
C CYS A 183 -14.95 -37.27 -13.25
N HIS A 184 -15.18 -36.18 -12.52
CA HIS A 184 -14.67 -34.86 -12.86
C HIS A 184 -14.02 -34.20 -11.65
N THR A 185 -13.05 -33.33 -11.91
CA THR A 185 -12.39 -32.56 -10.84
C THR A 185 -13.22 -31.33 -10.54
N GLU A 186 -13.63 -31.19 -9.28
CA GLU A 186 -14.20 -29.96 -8.74
C GLU A 186 -13.18 -29.25 -7.85
N THR A 187 -13.14 -27.92 -7.94
CA THR A 187 -12.25 -27.11 -7.10
C THR A 187 -13.04 -26.55 -5.93
N ALA A 188 -12.74 -27.02 -4.72
CA ALA A 188 -13.25 -26.39 -3.50
C ALA A 188 -12.38 -25.18 -3.17
N THR A 189 -13.01 -24.05 -2.85
CA THR A 189 -12.31 -22.83 -2.40
C THR A 189 -12.53 -22.67 -0.91
N SER A 190 -11.44 -22.49 -0.16
CA SER A 190 -11.45 -22.22 1.27
C SER A 190 -10.80 -20.87 1.54
N GLU A 191 -11.46 -20.02 2.31
CA GLU A 191 -10.95 -18.70 2.72
C GLU A 191 -10.68 -18.69 4.23
N SER A 192 -9.53 -18.16 4.63
CA SER A 192 -9.19 -17.95 6.03
C SER A 192 -8.70 -16.53 6.24
N SER A 193 -9.27 -15.82 7.22
CA SER A 193 -8.88 -14.45 7.58
C SER A 193 -8.31 -14.39 8.99
N ARG A 194 -7.13 -13.79 9.14
CA ARG A 194 -6.50 -13.59 10.45
C ARG A 194 -6.02 -12.15 10.60
N VAL A 195 -6.02 -11.64 11.84
CA VAL A 195 -5.46 -10.32 12.15
C VAL A 195 -3.93 -10.42 12.16
N THR A 196 -3.27 -9.64 11.32
CA THR A 196 -1.80 -9.60 11.20
C THR A 196 -1.17 -8.42 11.92
N GLY A 197 -1.97 -7.43 12.31
CA GLY A 197 -1.51 -6.28 13.08
C GLY A 197 -2.61 -5.29 13.36
N TYR A 198 -2.22 -4.12 13.85
CA TYR A 198 -3.12 -3.03 14.21
C TYR A 198 -2.54 -1.72 13.68
N ASN A 199 -3.37 -0.94 13.00
CA ASN A 199 -3.09 0.48 12.75
C ASN A 199 -3.60 1.25 13.96
N VAL A 200 -2.71 1.97 14.63
CA VAL A 200 -2.99 2.60 15.91
C VAL A 200 -2.84 4.10 15.75
N THR A 201 -3.90 4.82 16.09
CA THR A 201 -3.91 6.28 16.14
C THR A 201 -3.67 6.70 17.58
N TYR A 202 -2.71 7.58 17.79
CA TYR A 202 -2.29 8.04 19.11
C TYR A 202 -2.22 9.57 19.19
N ARG A 203 -2.28 10.09 20.41
CA ARG A 203 -2.08 11.49 20.76
C ARG A 203 -0.89 11.62 21.71
N ASN A 204 0.06 12.46 21.35
CA ASN A 204 1.21 12.83 22.17
C ASN A 204 0.81 13.80 23.28
N GLU A 205 1.71 14.02 24.24
CA GLU A 205 1.48 14.98 25.35
C GLU A 205 1.41 16.44 24.87
N ASP A 206 2.07 16.78 23.76
CA ASP A 206 1.98 18.09 23.10
C ASP A 206 0.65 18.30 22.35
N GLY A 207 -0.23 17.30 22.34
CA GLY A 207 -1.53 17.33 21.66
C GLY A 207 -1.48 16.90 20.20
N THR A 208 -0.29 16.71 19.62
CA THR A 208 -0.16 16.23 18.24
C THR A 208 -0.65 14.79 18.11
N THR A 209 -1.18 14.43 16.95
CA THR A 209 -1.67 13.07 16.66
C THR A 209 -0.83 12.41 15.60
N GLY A 210 -0.61 11.10 15.75
CA GLY A 210 0.10 10.28 14.78
C GLY A 210 -0.54 8.90 14.62
N THR A 211 -0.04 8.17 13.63
CA THR A 211 -0.44 6.78 13.38
C THR A 211 0.79 5.88 13.34
N MET A 212 0.71 4.69 13.92
CA MET A 212 1.75 3.67 13.82
C MET A 212 1.17 2.28 13.64
N ARG A 213 1.97 1.36 13.09
CA ARG A 213 1.58 -0.04 12.94
C ARG A 213 2.18 -0.88 14.06
N MET A 214 1.35 -1.71 14.68
CA MET A 214 1.74 -2.60 15.78
C MET A 214 1.39 -4.05 15.45
N ALA A 215 2.23 -4.99 15.90
CA ALA A 215 1.98 -6.43 15.71
C ALA A 215 0.91 -6.97 16.68
N SER A 216 0.76 -6.34 17.84
CA SER A 216 -0.18 -6.73 18.90
C SER A 216 -1.13 -5.59 19.22
N LYS A 217 -2.29 -5.92 19.81
CA LYS A 217 -3.29 -4.94 20.20
C LYS A 217 -2.70 -4.03 21.28
N PRO A 218 -2.67 -2.70 21.09
CA PRO A 218 -2.14 -1.80 22.10
C PRO A 218 -3.06 -1.70 23.32
N GLY A 219 -2.49 -1.27 24.44
CA GLY A 219 -3.25 -0.82 25.60
C GLY A 219 -3.76 0.62 25.43
N THR A 220 -4.03 1.30 26.54
CA THR A 220 -4.48 2.70 26.55
C THR A 220 -3.35 3.71 26.30
N ARG A 221 -2.10 3.30 26.50
CA ARG A 221 -0.90 4.14 26.37
C ARG A 221 0.24 3.35 25.74
N ILE A 222 1.04 4.02 24.91
CA ILE A 222 2.20 3.44 24.23
C ILE A 222 3.45 4.22 24.64
N ALA A 223 4.53 3.51 24.93
CA ALA A 223 5.83 4.12 25.16
C ALA A 223 6.43 4.59 23.82
N MET A 224 6.76 5.87 23.72
CA MET A 224 7.38 6.49 22.55
C MET A 224 8.91 6.56 22.68
N GLY A 225 9.48 5.85 23.65
CA GLY A 225 10.90 5.88 23.97
C GLY A 225 11.24 7.01 24.94
N THR A 226 12.30 7.76 24.63
CA THR A 226 12.76 8.88 25.47
C THR A 226 12.82 10.18 24.66
N ASN A 227 12.36 11.27 25.25
CA ASN A 227 12.52 12.62 24.71
C ASN A 227 13.44 13.47 25.60
N ASP A 228 14.09 14.46 25.00
CA ASP A 228 14.89 15.45 25.71
C ASP A 228 13.99 16.61 26.15
N VAL A 229 13.90 16.83 27.46
CA VAL A 229 13.11 17.91 28.05
C VAL A 229 14.04 18.97 28.60
N VAL A 230 13.84 20.22 28.22
CA VAL A 230 14.63 21.34 28.73
C VAL A 230 14.26 21.59 30.19
N LYS A 231 15.25 21.51 31.08
CA LYS A 231 15.14 21.75 32.53
C LYS A 231 15.73 23.09 32.97
N GLY A 232 16.34 23.83 32.05
CA GLY A 232 16.94 25.12 32.30
C GLY A 232 17.93 25.50 31.20
N TYR A 233 18.70 26.55 31.46
CA TYR A 233 19.65 27.12 30.52
C TYR A 233 20.94 27.50 31.24
N ASN A 234 22.07 27.15 30.66
CA ASN A 234 23.35 27.75 31.00
C ASN A 234 23.51 29.01 30.14
N VAL A 235 23.52 30.16 30.79
CA VAL A 235 23.65 31.46 30.13
C VAL A 235 25.02 32.04 30.43
N THR A 236 25.86 32.13 29.40
CA THR A 236 27.14 32.83 29.47
C THR A 236 26.91 34.29 29.15
N TYR A 237 27.29 35.16 30.07
CA TYR A 237 27.14 36.61 29.97
C TYR A 237 28.47 37.32 30.23
N ARG A 238 28.58 38.55 29.73
CA ARG A 238 29.70 39.46 29.98
C ARG A 238 29.22 40.66 30.76
N TYR A 239 29.91 40.94 31.86
CA TYR A 239 29.67 42.10 32.71
C TYR A 239 31.01 42.59 33.26
N ASP A 240 31.26 43.90 33.18
CA ASP A 240 32.55 44.53 33.50
C ASP A 240 33.77 43.87 32.81
N GLY A 241 33.59 43.45 31.55
CA GLY A 241 34.64 42.80 30.75
C GLY A 241 34.95 41.35 31.15
N ALA A 242 34.33 40.83 32.21
CA ALA A 242 34.47 39.44 32.63
C ALA A 242 33.32 38.58 32.09
N GLU A 243 33.64 37.39 31.58
CA GLU A 243 32.65 36.39 31.19
C GLU A 243 32.32 35.47 32.37
N LYS A 244 31.02 35.25 32.59
CA LYS A 244 30.50 34.39 33.66
C LYS A 244 29.36 33.55 33.11
N THR A 245 29.14 32.36 33.68
CA THR A 245 28.01 31.51 33.33
C THR A 245 27.09 31.34 34.53
N VAL A 246 25.80 31.52 34.32
CA VAL A 246 24.76 31.30 35.33
C VAL A 246 23.77 30.25 34.84
N ARG A 247 23.19 29.49 35.76
CA ARG A 247 22.07 28.61 35.47
C ARG A 247 20.75 29.37 35.67
N MET A 248 19.89 29.36 34.66
CA MET A 248 18.57 29.96 34.69
C MET A 248 17.50 28.90 34.43
N ASP A 249 16.33 29.04 35.04
CA ASP A 249 15.22 28.09 34.83
C ASP A 249 14.52 28.33 33.48
N ASN A 250 14.43 29.61 33.08
CA ASN A 250 13.79 30.03 31.84
C ASN A 250 14.82 30.60 30.87
N LYS A 251 14.48 30.57 29.57
CA LYS A 251 15.30 31.21 28.54
C LYS A 251 15.33 32.71 28.82
N PRO A 252 16.51 33.38 28.78
CA PRO A 252 16.58 34.82 28.95
C PRO A 252 15.69 35.50 27.91
N ALA A 253 14.88 36.47 28.35
CA ALA A 253 13.90 37.16 27.52
C ALA A 253 14.53 38.18 26.55
N SER A 254 15.79 38.52 26.77
CA SER A 254 16.55 39.52 26.02
C SER A 254 18.02 39.11 25.98
N ASP A 255 18.77 39.69 25.04
CA ASP A 255 20.22 39.57 24.94
C ASP A 255 20.95 40.40 26.01
N ARG A 256 20.21 41.06 26.90
CA ARG A 256 20.74 41.77 28.06
C ARG A 256 19.99 41.38 29.33
N LEU A 257 20.75 41.15 30.40
CA LEU A 257 20.22 40.77 31.70
C LEU A 257 20.48 41.89 32.72
N PRO A 258 19.45 42.34 33.46
CA PRO A 258 19.64 43.39 34.45
C PRO A 258 20.49 42.90 35.62
N VAL A 259 21.36 43.78 36.10
CA VAL A 259 22.24 43.58 37.24
C VAL A 259 21.83 44.57 38.32
N VAL A 260 21.58 44.06 39.53
CA VAL A 260 21.22 44.87 40.70
C VAL A 260 22.19 44.52 41.81
N ASP A 261 22.86 45.51 42.37
CA ASP A 261 23.89 45.34 43.39
C ASP A 261 25.02 44.37 42.99
N GLY A 262 25.39 44.37 41.70
CA GLY A 262 26.41 43.47 41.14
C GLY A 262 25.96 42.02 40.98
N GLN A 263 24.70 41.71 41.29
CA GLN A 263 24.11 40.38 41.12
C GLN A 263 23.15 40.36 39.93
N LEU A 264 23.34 39.37 39.07
CA LEU A 264 22.48 39.15 37.91
C LEU A 264 21.07 38.76 38.35
N VAL A 265 20.06 39.47 37.87
CA VAL A 265 18.67 39.12 38.14
C VAL A 265 18.27 37.98 37.19
N THR A 266 18.23 36.76 37.73
CA THR A 266 17.91 35.55 36.96
C THR A 266 16.43 35.17 36.99
N GLN A 267 15.65 35.83 37.85
CA GLN A 267 14.21 35.62 37.93
C GLN A 267 13.53 36.65 37.03
N THR A 268 12.81 36.16 36.02
CA THR A 268 11.73 36.96 35.43
C THR A 268 10.72 37.16 36.54
N ALA A 269 10.58 38.37 37.08
CA ALA A 269 9.46 38.69 37.95
C ALA A 269 8.20 38.41 37.13
N ALA A 270 7.55 37.28 37.39
CA ALA A 270 6.22 37.03 36.88
C ALA A 270 5.36 38.14 37.46
N ALA A 271 4.99 39.11 36.64
CA ALA A 271 3.86 39.98 36.92
C ALA A 271 2.65 39.05 36.98
N GLY A 272 2.41 38.50 38.18
CA GLY A 272 1.32 37.58 38.42
C GLY A 272 0.00 38.30 38.15
N ASP A 273 -0.86 37.63 37.39
CA ASP A 273 -2.27 37.98 37.19
C ASP A 273 -2.98 38.11 38.55
N ALA A 274 -2.87 39.28 39.16
CA ALA A 274 -3.74 39.73 40.23
C ALA A 274 -5.04 40.29 39.62
N ALA A 275 -5.76 39.46 38.87
CA ALA A 275 -7.05 39.80 38.28
C ALA A 275 -7.99 38.59 38.19
N ALA A 276 -8.03 37.74 39.21
CA ALA A 276 -9.01 36.65 39.31
C ALA A 276 -9.41 36.38 40.76
N ASN A 277 -9.84 37.42 41.49
CA ASN A 277 -10.72 37.23 42.64
C ASN A 277 -11.50 38.52 42.93
N ARG A 278 -12.44 38.82 42.04
CA ARG A 278 -13.53 39.76 42.33
C ARG A 278 -14.75 39.34 41.52
N GLN A 279 -15.46 38.35 42.06
CA GLN A 279 -16.91 38.14 41.98
C GLN A 279 -17.32 36.99 42.89
#